data_AF-A0A2T0W076-F1
#
_entry.id   AF-A0A2T0W076-F1
#
_cell.length_a   1.000
_cell.length_b   1.000
_cell.length_c   1.000
_cell.angle_alpha   90.00
_cell.angle_beta   90.00
_cell.angle_gamma   90.00
#
_symmetry.space_group_name_H-M   'P 1'
#
loop_
_entity.id
_entity.type
_entity.pdbx_description
1 polymer ?
#
loop_
_entity_poly.entity_id
_entity_poly.type
_entity_poly.pdbx_seq_one_letter_code
_entity_poly.pdbx_strand_id
1 'polypeptide(L)'
;MRGFSILASVIGLAIAAVWYIPAMYWGYQITNESQKMVAGEESNFANLLRGPAPLRWLRDRAELKNTYSEDELNGERTVSYSVSLPFSEIMKPGEEMPDEAYYDLYAIARAPQFLSEYCVEILGNFAKSCDVGRVRGEVNREGVATMQGELNYIPAYDYGDPSTVENGDLVRARVTILDRYESERPNSPETRAEVLAAAITLCEAVKQTFGNCMITDINLRPHTNYRDEAEMLSATASITILADKTQYRSDSVQAEVNRVAERVL
;
A
#
# COMPACT_ATOMS: atom_id res chain seq x y z
N MET A 1 -47.88 23.51 10.99
CA MET A 1 -46.92 22.46 10.59
C MET A 1 -46.70 22.32 9.07
N ARG A 2 -47.66 22.62 8.19
CA ARG A 2 -47.45 22.53 6.72
C ARG A 2 -46.39 23.49 6.14
N GLY A 3 -46.23 24.70 6.70
CA GLY A 3 -45.25 25.69 6.20
C GLY A 3 -43.78 25.30 6.41
N PHE A 4 -43.48 24.56 7.47
CA PHE A 4 -42.10 24.12 7.78
C PHE A 4 -41.63 23.01 6.83
N SER A 5 -42.54 22.11 6.43
CA SER A 5 -42.25 21.04 5.47
C SER A 5 -41.94 21.59 4.08
N ILE A 6 -42.66 22.63 3.63
CA ILE A 6 -42.40 23.26 2.32
C ILE A 6 -41.04 23.96 2.33
N LEU A 7 -40.71 24.68 3.40
CA LEU A 7 -39.43 25.37 3.54
C LEU A 7 -38.25 24.36 3.53
N ALA A 8 -38.38 23.25 4.26
CA ALA A 8 -37.37 22.21 4.31
C ALA A 8 -37.15 21.54 2.94
N SER A 9 -38.22 21.27 2.17
CA SER A 9 -38.11 20.70 0.82
C SER A 9 -37.45 21.66 -0.16
N VAL A 10 -37.76 22.95 -0.11
CA VAL A 10 -37.14 23.96 -0.98
C VAL A 10 -35.65 24.13 -0.65
N ILE A 11 -35.28 24.13 0.63
CA ILE A 11 -33.88 24.18 1.06
C ILE A 11 -33.14 22.90 0.65
N GLY A 12 -33.74 21.72 0.81
CA GLY A 12 -33.15 20.46 0.39
C GLY A 12 -32.89 20.40 -1.12
N LEU A 13 -33.85 20.88 -1.93
CA LEU A 13 -33.69 21.00 -3.39
C LEU A 13 -32.59 22.01 -3.77
N ALA A 14 -32.51 23.15 -3.08
CA ALA A 14 -31.46 24.14 -3.31
C ALA A 14 -30.07 23.57 -3.00
N ILE A 15 -29.91 22.85 -1.88
CA ILE A 15 -28.64 22.20 -1.51
C ILE A 15 -28.27 21.13 -2.54
N ALA A 16 -29.22 20.29 -2.97
CA ALA A 16 -28.97 19.29 -4.00
C ALA A 16 -28.57 19.93 -5.35
N ALA A 17 -29.23 21.02 -5.74
CA ALA A 17 -28.92 21.75 -6.98
C ALA A 17 -27.53 22.38 -6.96
N VAL A 18 -27.06 22.87 -5.80
CA VAL A 18 -25.71 23.43 -5.62
C VAL A 18 -24.61 22.41 -5.91
N TRP A 19 -24.84 21.12 -5.66
CA TRP A 19 -23.86 20.07 -5.98
C TRP A 19 -24.07 19.46 -7.37
N TYR A 20 -25.32 19.26 -7.77
CA TYR A 20 -25.67 18.58 -9.01
C TYR A 20 -25.30 19.41 -10.26
N ILE A 21 -25.59 20.72 -10.26
CA ILE A 21 -25.35 21.58 -11.42
C ILE A 21 -23.84 21.69 -11.74
N PRO A 22 -22.94 21.95 -10.77
CA PRO A 22 -21.50 21.95 -11.04
C PRO A 22 -20.96 20.59 -11.47
N ALA A 23 -21.46 19.49 -10.91
CA ALA A 23 -21.04 18.13 -11.29
C ALA A 23 -21.40 17.81 -12.74
N MET A 24 -22.63 18.13 -13.17
CA MET A 24 -23.07 17.95 -14.55
C MET A 24 -22.28 18.84 -15.52
N TYR A 25 -22.05 20.10 -15.16
CA TYR A 25 -21.25 21.02 -15.97
C TYR A 25 -19.79 20.54 -16.11
N TRP A 26 -19.20 20.03 -15.03
CA TRP A 26 -17.86 19.44 -15.06
C TRP A 26 -17.79 18.17 -15.90
N GLY A 27 -18.76 17.25 -15.77
CA GLY A 27 -18.84 16.04 -16.59
C GLY A 27 -18.98 16.35 -18.08
N TYR A 28 -19.75 17.39 -18.42
CA TYR A 28 -19.83 17.91 -19.79
C TYR A 28 -18.48 18.42 -20.30
N GLN A 29 -17.76 19.23 -19.50
CA GLN A 29 -16.45 19.77 -19.86
C GLN A 29 -15.40 18.67 -20.07
N ILE A 30 -15.35 17.66 -19.20
CA ILE A 30 -14.46 16.50 -19.36
C ILE A 30 -14.78 15.73 -20.64
N THR A 31 -16.06 15.47 -20.89
CA THR A 31 -16.48 14.75 -22.10
C THR A 31 -16.05 15.51 -23.35
N ASN A 32 -16.29 16.82 -23.38
CA ASN A 32 -15.91 17.68 -24.51
C ASN A 32 -14.39 17.73 -24.74
N GLU A 33 -13.60 17.89 -23.69
CA GLU A 33 -12.13 17.89 -23.81
C GLU A 33 -11.58 16.50 -24.18
N SER A 34 -12.17 15.41 -23.67
CA SER A 34 -11.77 14.06 -24.07
C SER A 34 -12.01 13.80 -25.55
N GLN A 35 -13.10 14.33 -26.11
CA GLN A 35 -13.38 14.23 -27.55
C GLN A 35 -12.37 15.03 -28.39
N LYS A 36 -11.93 16.21 -27.92
CA LYS A 36 -10.85 16.97 -28.56
C LYS A 36 -9.54 16.20 -28.59
N MET A 37 -9.18 15.55 -27.48
CA MET A 37 -7.96 14.71 -27.42
C MET A 37 -8.04 13.52 -28.40
N VAL A 38 -9.19 12.86 -28.50
CA VAL A 38 -9.41 11.77 -29.47
C VAL A 38 -9.36 12.28 -30.92
N ALA A 39 -9.84 13.51 -31.16
CA ALA A 39 -9.78 14.15 -32.46
C ALA A 39 -8.39 14.72 -32.82
N GLY A 40 -7.41 14.65 -31.91
CA GLY A 40 -6.07 15.22 -32.10
C GLY A 40 -6.02 16.76 -32.02
N GLU A 41 -7.07 17.38 -31.46
CA GLU A 41 -7.14 18.81 -31.21
C GLU A 41 -6.43 19.19 -29.90
N GLU A 42 -5.95 20.43 -29.82
CA GLU A 42 -5.29 20.95 -28.62
C GLU A 42 -6.30 21.05 -27.47
N SER A 43 -6.04 20.32 -26.37
CA SER A 43 -6.96 20.19 -25.25
C SER A 43 -6.50 20.96 -24.02
N ASN A 44 -7.45 21.58 -23.34
CA ASN A 44 -7.24 22.25 -22.04
C ASN A 44 -7.50 21.30 -20.84
N PHE A 45 -7.50 19.99 -21.05
CA PHE A 45 -7.77 18.98 -20.03
C PHE A 45 -6.94 19.18 -18.75
N ALA A 46 -5.65 19.51 -18.89
CA ALA A 46 -4.76 19.76 -17.77
C ALA A 46 -5.19 20.95 -16.89
N ASN A 47 -5.79 22.00 -17.48
CA ASN A 47 -6.30 23.16 -16.74
C ASN A 47 -7.67 22.85 -16.11
N LEU A 48 -8.49 22.02 -16.75
CA LEU A 48 -9.76 21.54 -16.22
C LEU A 48 -9.59 20.64 -14.98
N LEU A 49 -8.49 19.88 -14.92
CA LEU A 49 -8.09 19.11 -13.73
C LEU A 49 -7.49 19.97 -12.59
N ARG A 50 -7.07 21.21 -12.90
CA ARG A 50 -6.49 22.16 -11.91
C ARG A 50 -7.54 23.09 -11.27
N GLY A 51 -8.73 23.23 -11.86
CA GLY A 51 -9.82 24.05 -11.33
C GLY A 51 -10.52 23.47 -10.08
N PRO A 52 -11.46 24.22 -9.47
CA PRO A 52 -12.23 23.74 -8.33
C PRO A 52 -13.26 22.69 -8.77
N ALA A 53 -12.85 21.42 -8.86
CA ALA A 53 -13.75 20.31 -9.09
C ALA A 53 -14.37 19.83 -7.76
N PRO A 54 -15.63 19.36 -7.76
CA PRO A 54 -16.26 18.70 -6.60
C PRO A 54 -15.55 17.40 -6.17
N LEU A 55 -14.52 16.98 -6.92
CA LEU A 55 -13.65 15.83 -6.66
C LEU A 55 -12.23 16.21 -6.23
N ARG A 56 -11.99 17.48 -5.83
CA ARG A 56 -10.69 17.90 -5.29
C ARG A 56 -10.25 17.01 -4.12
N TRP A 57 -11.19 16.51 -3.34
CA TRP A 57 -10.96 15.51 -2.28
C TRP A 57 -10.42 14.16 -2.79
N LEU A 58 -10.76 13.71 -4.01
CA LEU A 58 -10.17 12.50 -4.62
C LEU A 58 -8.73 12.77 -5.08
N ARG A 59 -8.44 13.95 -5.63
CA ARG A 59 -7.06 14.33 -6.01
C ARG A 59 -6.15 14.49 -4.79
N ASP A 60 -6.71 15.04 -3.71
CA ASP A 60 -5.97 15.32 -2.48
C ASP A 60 -5.88 14.06 -1.57
N ARG A 61 -6.49 12.91 -1.96
CA ARG A 61 -6.25 11.62 -1.32
C ARG A 61 -4.84 11.13 -1.67
N ALA A 62 -4.00 10.98 -0.65
CA ALA A 62 -2.64 10.44 -0.80
C ALA A 62 -2.63 9.06 -1.48
N GLU A 63 -3.67 8.24 -1.25
CA GLU A 63 -3.89 6.95 -1.91
C GLU A 63 -3.97 7.00 -3.45
N LEU A 64 -4.34 8.15 -4.01
CA LEU A 64 -4.54 8.37 -5.46
C LEU A 64 -3.42 9.20 -6.10
N LYS A 65 -2.49 9.74 -5.30
CA LYS A 65 -1.32 10.43 -5.82
C LYS A 65 -0.26 9.41 -6.20
N ASN A 66 0.02 9.30 -7.50
CA ASN A 66 1.15 8.54 -8.03
C ASN A 66 2.43 9.40 -8.03
N THR A 67 2.62 10.21 -6.98
CA THR A 67 3.75 11.13 -6.83
C THR A 67 4.48 10.77 -5.56
N TYR A 68 5.78 10.46 -5.70
CA TYR A 68 6.64 10.16 -4.57
C TYR A 68 6.60 11.30 -3.55
N SER A 69 6.31 10.97 -2.30
CA SER A 69 6.37 11.89 -1.18
C SER A 69 6.96 11.18 0.02
N GLU A 70 8.04 11.75 0.56
CA GLU A 70 8.72 11.16 1.71
C GLU A 70 7.85 11.19 2.96
N ASP A 71 6.95 12.18 3.06
CA ASP A 71 6.18 12.52 4.26
C ASP A 71 4.69 12.15 4.18
N GLU A 72 4.22 11.56 3.08
CA GLU A 72 2.83 11.12 2.93
C GLU A 72 2.72 9.60 2.92
N LEU A 73 1.72 9.05 3.60
CA LEU A 73 1.36 7.63 3.46
C LEU A 73 0.82 7.39 2.04
N ASN A 74 1.54 6.58 1.27
CA ASN A 74 1.15 6.21 -0.09
C ASN A 74 1.39 4.71 -0.34
N GLY A 75 0.85 4.19 -1.44
CA GLY A 75 0.97 2.76 -1.80
C GLY A 75 2.32 2.35 -2.40
N GLU A 76 3.34 3.21 -2.35
CA GLU A 76 4.67 2.93 -2.92
C GLU A 76 5.61 2.25 -1.91
N ARG A 77 5.27 2.33 -0.62
CA ARG A 77 6.04 1.80 0.51
C ARG A 77 5.13 0.97 1.39
N THR A 78 5.23 -0.35 1.24
CA THR A 78 4.31 -1.29 1.88
C THR A 78 5.04 -2.37 2.67
N VAL A 79 4.41 -2.85 3.74
CA VAL A 79 4.73 -4.14 4.34
C VAL A 79 3.49 -5.01 4.24
N SER A 80 3.61 -6.17 3.60
CA SER A 80 2.52 -7.11 3.42
C SER A 80 2.48 -8.10 4.57
N TYR A 81 1.33 -8.20 5.24
CA TYR A 81 1.03 -9.18 6.29
C TYR A 81 -0.14 -10.06 5.89
N SER A 82 -0.22 -11.26 6.48
CA SER A 82 -1.34 -12.18 6.35
C SER A 82 -1.68 -12.77 7.72
N VAL A 83 -2.96 -12.85 8.01
CA VAL A 83 -3.52 -13.43 9.24
C VAL A 83 -4.59 -14.43 8.86
N SER A 84 -4.58 -15.62 9.47
CA SER A 84 -5.61 -16.63 9.28
C SER A 84 -6.22 -16.98 10.62
N LEU A 85 -7.54 -16.79 10.76
CA LEU A 85 -8.29 -17.06 11.98
C LEU A 85 -9.60 -17.77 11.65
N PRO A 86 -10.14 -18.61 12.55
CA PRO A 86 -11.52 -19.08 12.43
C PRO A 86 -12.50 -17.90 12.28
N PHE A 87 -13.50 -18.03 11.42
CA PHE A 87 -14.45 -16.95 11.13
C PHE A 87 -15.16 -16.44 12.40
N SER A 88 -15.42 -17.33 13.36
CA SER A 88 -16.00 -16.99 14.65
C SER A 88 -15.13 -16.03 15.49
N GLU A 89 -13.82 -16.02 15.30
CA GLU A 89 -12.89 -15.17 16.06
C GLU A 89 -12.80 -13.75 15.51
N ILE A 90 -13.13 -13.55 14.23
CA ILE A 90 -13.20 -12.22 13.62
C ILE A 90 -14.55 -11.52 13.88
N MET A 91 -15.51 -12.22 14.45
CA MET A 91 -16.82 -11.68 14.83
C MET A 91 -16.76 -10.95 16.17
N LYS A 92 -17.59 -9.92 16.33
CA LYS A 92 -17.74 -9.26 17.63
C LYS A 92 -18.53 -10.16 18.59
N PRO A 93 -18.28 -10.06 19.90
CA PRO A 93 -19.08 -10.78 20.88
C PRO A 93 -20.57 -10.46 20.74
N GLY A 94 -21.40 -11.50 20.55
CA GLY A 94 -22.85 -11.38 20.41
C GLY A 94 -23.35 -10.97 19.02
N GLU A 95 -22.47 -10.89 18.02
CA GLU A 95 -22.87 -10.68 16.62
C GLU A 95 -23.51 -11.96 16.05
N GLU A 96 -24.64 -11.84 15.33
CA GLU A 96 -25.25 -12.96 14.63
C GLU A 96 -24.40 -13.36 13.42
N MET A 97 -24.34 -14.66 13.12
CA MET A 97 -23.61 -15.17 11.96
C MET A 97 -24.24 -14.60 10.69
N PRO A 98 -23.48 -13.89 9.83
CA PRO A 98 -24.01 -13.41 8.55
C PRO A 98 -24.32 -14.58 7.61
N ASP A 99 -25.02 -14.30 6.51
CA ASP A 99 -25.17 -15.31 5.46
C ASP A 99 -23.80 -15.63 4.85
N GLU A 100 -23.58 -16.90 4.45
CA GLU A 100 -22.32 -17.37 3.86
C GLU A 100 -21.86 -16.54 2.66
N ALA A 101 -22.81 -16.00 1.89
CA ALA A 101 -22.54 -15.13 0.75
C ALA A 101 -21.80 -13.82 1.12
N TYR A 102 -21.77 -13.45 2.39
CA TYR A 102 -21.12 -12.24 2.88
C TYR A 102 -19.85 -12.51 3.71
N TYR A 103 -19.43 -13.77 3.86
CA TYR A 103 -18.27 -14.13 4.68
C TYR A 103 -16.99 -13.40 4.24
N ASP A 104 -16.68 -13.38 2.95
CA ASP A 104 -15.51 -12.66 2.42
C ASP A 104 -15.59 -11.15 2.68
N LEU A 105 -16.77 -10.57 2.51
CA LEU A 105 -16.99 -9.14 2.76
C LEU A 105 -16.79 -8.81 4.25
N TYR A 106 -17.23 -9.70 5.14
CA TYR A 106 -16.98 -9.58 6.58
C TYR A 106 -15.49 -9.69 6.89
N ALA A 107 -14.77 -10.66 6.32
CA ALA A 107 -13.34 -10.77 6.48
C ALA A 107 -12.61 -9.49 6.03
N ILE A 108 -12.97 -8.93 4.86
CA ILE A 108 -12.44 -7.65 4.36
C ILE A 108 -12.74 -6.51 5.35
N ALA A 109 -13.98 -6.40 5.83
CA ALA A 109 -14.39 -5.32 6.73
C ALA A 109 -13.71 -5.39 8.11
N ARG A 110 -13.35 -6.60 8.58
CA ARG A 110 -12.67 -6.84 9.85
C ARG A 110 -11.14 -6.75 9.73
N ALA A 111 -10.58 -7.01 8.56
CA ALA A 111 -9.13 -7.05 8.33
C ALA A 111 -8.35 -5.85 8.89
N PRO A 112 -8.79 -4.57 8.74
CA PRO A 112 -8.03 -3.43 9.28
C PRO A 112 -7.83 -3.50 10.80
N GLN A 113 -8.79 -4.04 11.56
CA GLN A 113 -8.68 -4.17 13.01
C GLN A 113 -7.51 -5.08 13.38
N PHE A 114 -7.44 -6.26 12.78
CA PHE A 114 -6.38 -7.25 13.04
C PHE A 114 -5.03 -6.81 12.47
N LEU A 115 -5.03 -6.23 11.27
CA LEU A 115 -3.79 -5.83 10.61
C LEU A 115 -3.15 -4.58 11.25
N SER A 116 -3.94 -3.70 11.88
CA SER A 116 -3.40 -2.50 12.53
C SER A 116 -2.44 -2.81 13.67
N GLU A 117 -2.51 -3.99 14.28
CA GLU A 117 -1.59 -4.42 15.33
C GLU A 117 -0.15 -4.51 14.83
N TYR A 118 0.05 -4.89 13.57
CA TYR A 118 1.39 -4.97 12.96
C TYR A 118 2.01 -3.61 12.65
N CYS A 119 1.22 -2.53 12.65
CA CYS A 119 1.81 -1.19 12.56
C CYS A 119 2.72 -0.89 13.76
N VAL A 120 2.48 -1.49 14.93
CA VAL A 120 3.38 -1.36 16.09
C VAL A 120 4.76 -1.93 15.79
N GLU A 121 4.83 -3.08 15.10
CA GLU A 121 6.10 -3.69 14.69
C GLU A 121 6.85 -2.79 13.69
N ILE A 122 6.14 -2.24 12.69
CA ILE A 122 6.75 -1.38 11.66
C ILE A 122 7.26 -0.07 12.28
N LEU A 123 6.46 0.57 13.13
CA LEU A 123 6.81 1.80 13.86
C LEU A 123 8.00 1.59 14.81
N GLY A 124 8.05 0.43 15.47
CA GLY A 124 9.15 0.09 16.39
C GLY A 124 10.49 -0.16 15.70
N ASN A 125 10.50 -0.41 14.38
CA ASN A 125 11.71 -0.75 13.64
C ASN A 125 12.19 0.39 12.74
N PHE A 126 11.40 0.83 11.76
CA PHE A 126 11.90 1.71 10.70
C PHE A 126 10.96 2.77 10.20
N ALA A 127 9.76 2.93 10.78
CA ALA A 127 8.78 3.90 10.33
C ALA A 127 8.46 4.98 11.37
N LYS A 128 8.17 6.20 10.89
CA LYS A 128 7.61 7.31 11.67
C LYS A 128 6.08 7.26 11.73
N SER A 129 5.45 6.69 10.71
CA SER A 129 4.00 6.52 10.61
C SER A 129 3.67 5.23 9.86
N CYS A 130 2.57 4.59 10.22
CA CYS A 130 2.06 3.39 9.57
C CYS A 130 0.53 3.42 9.59
N ASP A 131 -0.09 2.97 8.51
CA ASP A 131 -1.53 2.75 8.44
C ASP A 131 -1.86 1.60 7.49
N VAL A 132 -3.05 1.03 7.63
CA VAL A 132 -3.54 -0.02 6.75
C VAL A 132 -3.98 0.61 5.44
N GLY A 133 -3.27 0.31 4.35
CA GLY A 133 -3.54 0.88 3.03
C GLY A 133 -4.57 0.08 2.24
N ARG A 134 -4.25 -1.19 1.97
CA ARG A 134 -5.12 -2.10 1.21
C ARG A 134 -5.32 -3.38 2.00
N VAL A 135 -6.54 -3.90 1.95
CA VAL A 135 -6.88 -5.21 2.53
C VAL A 135 -7.55 -6.12 1.53
N ARG A 136 -7.38 -7.41 1.73
CA ARG A 136 -8.12 -8.49 1.09
C ARG A 136 -8.53 -9.49 2.16
N GLY A 137 -9.67 -10.13 1.96
CA GLY A 137 -10.21 -11.12 2.87
C GLY A 137 -10.91 -12.19 2.07
N GLU A 138 -10.67 -13.44 2.45
CA GLU A 138 -11.34 -14.61 1.88
C GLU A 138 -11.61 -15.61 3.00
N VAL A 139 -12.72 -16.35 2.89
CA VAL A 139 -13.09 -17.40 3.84
C VAL A 139 -13.13 -18.72 3.10
N ASN A 140 -12.31 -19.67 3.54
CA ASN A 140 -12.26 -20.98 2.93
C ASN A 140 -13.47 -21.84 3.35
N ARG A 141 -13.59 -23.04 2.75
CA ARG A 141 -14.69 -23.98 3.04
C ARG A 141 -14.69 -24.53 4.47
N GLU A 142 -13.57 -24.42 5.17
CA GLU A 142 -13.40 -24.84 6.56
C GLU A 142 -13.79 -23.74 7.55
N GLY A 143 -14.22 -22.57 7.03
CA GLY A 143 -14.59 -21.42 7.84
C GLY A 143 -13.39 -20.66 8.39
N VAL A 144 -12.20 -20.82 7.80
CA VAL A 144 -11.01 -20.04 8.14
C VAL A 144 -10.99 -18.78 7.28
N ALA A 145 -10.99 -17.62 7.92
CA ALA A 145 -10.84 -16.33 7.29
C ALA A 145 -9.35 -15.97 7.16
N THR A 146 -8.87 -15.83 5.94
CA THR A 146 -7.54 -15.31 5.63
C THR A 146 -7.66 -13.84 5.25
N MET A 147 -7.04 -12.98 6.05
CA MET A 147 -6.98 -11.53 5.88
C MET A 147 -5.57 -11.12 5.51
N GLN A 148 -5.39 -10.56 4.32
CA GLN A 148 -4.11 -10.03 3.84
C GLN A 148 -4.18 -8.51 3.81
N GLY A 149 -3.09 -7.84 4.14
CA GLY A 149 -3.03 -6.40 3.98
C GLY A 149 -1.66 -5.84 3.65
N GLU A 150 -1.69 -4.75 2.89
CA GLU A 150 -0.57 -3.88 2.59
C GLU A 150 -0.63 -2.71 3.59
N LEU A 151 0.31 -2.69 4.53
CA LEU A 151 0.46 -1.61 5.49
C LEU A 151 1.40 -0.57 4.88
N ASN A 152 0.88 0.64 4.66
CA ASN A 152 1.65 1.76 4.14
C ASN A 152 2.47 2.37 5.27
N TYR A 153 3.67 2.86 4.97
CA TYR A 153 4.49 3.53 5.99
C TYR A 153 5.22 4.77 5.47
N ILE A 154 5.54 5.66 6.42
CA ILE A 154 6.50 6.75 6.27
C ILE A 154 7.78 6.31 6.98
N PRO A 155 8.93 6.19 6.31
CA PRO A 155 10.15 5.70 6.94
C PRO A 155 10.80 6.72 7.85
N ALA A 156 11.52 6.18 8.82
CA ALA A 156 12.35 6.89 9.77
C ALA A 156 13.83 6.94 9.36
N TYR A 157 14.26 6.01 8.50
CA TYR A 157 15.62 5.96 7.98
C TYR A 157 15.85 6.99 6.88
N ASP A 158 17.11 7.36 6.70
CA ASP A 158 17.57 8.23 5.63
C ASP A 158 17.74 7.45 4.31
N TYR A 159 17.14 7.95 3.23
CA TYR A 159 17.24 7.35 1.89
C TYR A 159 18.56 7.62 1.20
N GLY A 160 19.38 8.55 1.71
CA GLY A 160 20.58 9.04 1.05
C GLY A 160 20.29 10.22 0.12
N ASP A 161 21.28 10.58 -0.69
CA ASP A 161 21.23 11.78 -1.54
C ASP A 161 21.19 11.41 -3.04
N PRO A 162 20.01 11.42 -3.67
CA PRO A 162 19.87 11.13 -5.09
C PRO A 162 20.31 12.30 -6.00
N SER A 163 20.62 13.48 -5.45
CA SER A 163 20.91 14.68 -6.26
C SER A 163 22.17 14.57 -7.12
N THR A 164 23.04 13.61 -6.80
CA THR A 164 24.27 13.32 -7.52
C THR A 164 24.06 12.47 -8.77
N VAL A 165 22.84 11.96 -9.02
CA VAL A 165 22.52 11.09 -10.16
C VAL A 165 22.03 11.92 -11.35
N GLU A 166 22.89 12.15 -12.35
CA GLU A 166 22.59 13.03 -13.50
C GLU A 166 21.56 12.45 -14.48
N ASN A 167 21.57 11.12 -14.73
CA ASN A 167 20.64 10.45 -15.64
C ASN A 167 19.78 9.39 -14.91
N GLY A 168 19.22 9.78 -13.78
CA GLY A 168 18.52 8.88 -12.87
C GLY A 168 17.31 8.18 -13.49
N ASP A 169 17.25 6.87 -13.28
CA ASP A 169 16.05 6.06 -13.45
C ASP A 169 15.79 5.25 -12.17
N LEU A 170 14.52 5.02 -11.86
CA LEU A 170 14.11 4.24 -10.68
C LEU A 170 14.20 2.76 -11.02
N VAL A 171 15.18 2.09 -10.40
CA VAL A 171 15.40 0.67 -10.58
C VAL A 171 15.01 -0.07 -9.32
N ARG A 172 14.12 -1.06 -9.46
CA ARG A 172 13.67 -1.91 -8.37
C ARG A 172 14.42 -3.24 -8.38
N ALA A 173 14.96 -3.62 -7.23
CA ALA A 173 15.57 -4.93 -6.99
C ALA A 173 14.80 -5.66 -5.88
N ARG A 174 14.70 -6.99 -6.00
CA ARG A 174 14.05 -7.86 -5.02
C ARG A 174 15.04 -8.86 -4.43
N VAL A 175 15.03 -9.02 -3.12
CA VAL A 175 15.91 -9.92 -2.37
C VAL A 175 15.08 -10.82 -1.47
N THR A 176 15.44 -12.10 -1.40
CA THR A 176 14.92 -13.02 -0.38
C THR A 176 15.67 -12.74 0.92
N ILE A 177 14.95 -12.34 1.97
CA ILE A 177 15.53 -12.18 3.32
C ILE A 177 15.45 -13.49 4.08
N LEU A 178 14.34 -14.21 3.92
CA LEU A 178 14.09 -15.44 4.62
C LEU A 178 13.48 -16.44 3.64
N ASP A 179 14.26 -17.47 3.29
CA ASP A 179 13.85 -18.45 2.28
C ASP A 179 12.79 -19.42 2.83
N ARG A 180 11.83 -19.78 1.99
CA ARG A 180 10.72 -20.66 2.35
C ARG A 180 11.15 -22.11 2.57
N TYR A 181 12.16 -22.57 1.84
CA TYR A 181 12.61 -23.96 1.84
C TYR A 181 13.74 -24.20 2.85
N GLU A 182 14.53 -23.17 3.14
CA GLU A 182 15.69 -23.29 4.03
C GLU A 182 15.42 -22.79 5.45
N SER A 183 14.41 -21.94 5.67
CA SER A 183 14.14 -21.40 7.01
C SER A 183 13.02 -22.16 7.74
N GLU A 184 13.39 -22.82 8.83
CA GLU A 184 12.44 -23.38 9.82
C GLU A 184 12.07 -22.31 10.87
N ARG A 185 11.90 -21.06 10.42
CA ARG A 185 11.78 -19.90 11.31
C ARG A 185 10.29 -19.64 11.58
N PRO A 186 9.83 -19.71 12.84
CA PRO A 186 8.42 -19.57 13.15
C PRO A 186 7.91 -18.16 12.83
N ASN A 187 6.64 -18.02 12.49
CA ASN A 187 5.98 -16.72 12.34
C ASN A 187 5.72 -16.07 13.72
N SER A 188 6.79 -15.66 14.41
CA SER A 188 6.74 -14.97 15.70
C SER A 188 7.02 -13.47 15.56
N PRO A 189 6.57 -12.63 16.52
CA PRO A 189 6.92 -11.21 16.54
C PRO A 189 8.43 -10.95 16.46
N GLU A 190 9.24 -11.78 17.13
CA GLU A 190 10.70 -11.69 17.12
C GLU A 190 11.26 -11.96 15.72
N THR A 191 10.80 -13.03 15.07
CA THR A 191 11.24 -13.38 13.71
C THR A 191 10.85 -12.31 12.70
N ARG A 192 9.66 -11.73 12.83
CA ARG A 192 9.23 -10.60 11.98
C ARG A 192 10.09 -9.37 12.22
N ALA A 193 10.38 -9.01 13.47
CA ALA A 193 11.27 -7.89 13.78
C ALA A 193 12.68 -8.09 13.19
N GLU A 194 13.23 -9.30 13.27
CA GLU A 194 14.52 -9.63 12.65
C GLU A 194 14.49 -9.46 11.12
N VAL A 195 13.41 -9.88 10.45
CA VAL A 195 13.24 -9.65 9.01
C VAL A 195 13.16 -8.16 8.67
N LEU A 196 12.40 -7.37 9.44
CA LEU A 196 12.30 -5.93 9.24
C LEU A 196 13.66 -5.25 9.43
N ALA A 197 14.42 -5.64 10.47
CA ALA A 197 15.77 -5.14 10.71
C ALA A 197 16.74 -5.52 9.58
N ALA A 198 16.67 -6.76 9.10
CA ALA A 198 17.48 -7.23 7.97
C ALA A 198 17.22 -6.42 6.68
N ALA A 199 15.97 -6.01 6.43
CA ALA A 199 15.65 -5.15 5.29
C ALA A 199 16.31 -3.76 5.39
N ILE A 200 16.39 -3.19 6.60
CA ILE A 200 17.10 -1.93 6.86
C ILE A 200 18.59 -2.11 6.61
N THR A 201 19.20 -3.13 7.21
CA THR A 201 20.63 -3.43 7.05
C THR A 201 21.01 -3.60 5.58
N LEU A 202 20.18 -4.33 4.81
CA LEU A 202 20.35 -4.46 3.37
C LEU A 202 20.30 -3.09 2.69
N CYS A 203 19.31 -2.26 3.01
CA CYS A 203 19.15 -0.96 2.37
C CYS A 203 20.30 0.00 2.70
N GLU A 204 20.80 -0.01 3.94
CA GLU A 204 21.98 0.75 4.34
C GLU A 204 23.24 0.32 3.59
N ALA A 205 23.46 -0.99 3.41
CA ALA A 205 24.59 -1.50 2.66
C ALA A 205 24.50 -1.17 1.16
N VAL A 206 23.30 -1.22 0.59
CA VAL A 206 23.04 -0.80 -0.79
C VAL A 206 23.26 0.71 -0.95
N LYS A 207 22.81 1.52 0.03
CA LYS A 207 23.04 2.97 0.06
C LYS A 207 24.53 3.32 0.03
N GLN A 208 25.40 2.53 0.67
CA GLN A 208 26.86 2.74 0.59
C GLN A 208 27.42 2.55 -0.82
N THR A 209 26.73 1.77 -1.67
CA THR A 209 27.16 1.47 -3.05
C THR A 209 26.58 2.46 -4.06
N PHE A 210 25.30 2.80 -3.93
CA PHE A 210 24.57 3.62 -4.90
C PHE A 210 24.29 5.05 -4.42
N GLY A 211 24.68 5.41 -3.19
CA GLY A 211 24.41 6.71 -2.57
C GLY A 211 22.97 6.90 -2.10
N ASN A 212 22.05 6.03 -2.54
CA ASN A 212 20.66 6.05 -2.12
C ASN A 212 20.06 4.63 -2.04
N CYS A 213 19.03 4.47 -1.22
CA CYS A 213 18.20 3.27 -1.18
C CYS A 213 16.85 3.55 -0.51
N MET A 214 15.78 3.01 -1.09
CA MET A 214 14.45 3.02 -0.51
C MET A 214 13.87 1.60 -0.44
N ILE A 215 13.49 1.14 0.75
CA ILE A 215 12.62 -0.03 0.88
C ILE A 215 11.23 0.35 0.36
N THR A 216 10.69 -0.45 -0.55
CA THR A 216 9.38 -0.22 -1.20
C THR A 216 8.35 -1.28 -0.88
N ASP A 217 8.80 -2.52 -0.64
CA ASP A 217 7.90 -3.60 -0.26
C ASP A 217 8.65 -4.56 0.63
N ILE A 218 8.08 -4.95 1.76
CA ILE A 218 8.51 -6.12 2.52
C ILE A 218 7.33 -7.09 2.54
N ASN A 219 7.52 -8.29 1.99
CA ASN A 219 6.47 -9.28 1.89
C ASN A 219 6.71 -10.39 2.91
N LEU A 220 5.91 -10.41 3.98
CA LEU A 220 5.94 -11.43 5.02
C LEU A 220 4.87 -12.48 4.68
N ARG A 221 5.31 -13.70 4.39
CA ARG A 221 4.42 -14.79 3.98
C ARG A 221 4.50 -15.94 4.98
N PRO A 222 3.49 -16.03 5.87
CA PRO A 222 3.29 -17.21 6.67
C PRO A 222 3.00 -18.42 5.77
N HIS A 223 3.51 -19.57 6.16
CA HIS A 223 3.23 -20.84 5.49
C HIS A 223 3.33 -21.98 6.49
N THR A 224 2.45 -22.97 6.36
CA THR A 224 2.45 -24.13 7.25
C THR A 224 3.59 -25.08 6.90
N ASN A 225 4.37 -25.51 7.89
CA ASN A 225 5.30 -26.61 7.74
C ASN A 225 4.54 -27.94 7.72
N TYR A 226 4.77 -28.76 6.69
CA TYR A 226 4.13 -30.07 6.53
C TYR A 226 4.46 -31.09 7.63
N ARG A 227 5.54 -30.89 8.40
CA ARG A 227 5.96 -31.84 9.44
C ARG A 227 5.22 -31.64 10.76
N ASP A 228 5.17 -30.41 11.24
CA ASP A 228 4.74 -30.09 12.61
C ASP A 228 3.53 -29.16 12.66
N GLU A 229 2.93 -28.84 11.50
CA GLU A 229 1.81 -27.89 11.34
C GLU A 229 2.06 -26.47 11.89
N ALA A 230 3.30 -26.18 12.30
CA ALA A 230 3.71 -24.86 12.75
C ALA A 230 3.71 -23.87 11.58
N GLU A 231 3.25 -22.65 11.84
CA GLU A 231 3.30 -21.55 10.90
C GLU A 231 4.72 -20.98 10.84
N MET A 232 5.38 -21.16 9.71
CA MET A 232 6.71 -20.65 9.41
C MET A 232 6.63 -19.36 8.61
N LEU A 233 7.67 -18.54 8.68
CA LEU A 233 7.75 -17.28 7.96
C LEU A 233 8.71 -17.40 6.77
N SER A 234 8.28 -16.89 5.62
CA SER A 234 9.18 -16.57 4.52
C SER A 234 9.07 -15.08 4.22
N ALA A 235 10.16 -14.47 3.76
CA ALA A 235 10.21 -13.04 3.56
C ALA A 235 11.04 -12.61 2.37
N THR A 236 10.54 -11.62 1.64
CA THR A 236 11.27 -10.92 0.58
C THR A 236 11.19 -9.42 0.80
N ALA A 237 12.26 -8.70 0.52
CA ALA A 237 12.26 -7.25 0.45
C ALA A 237 12.45 -6.79 -1.00
N SER A 238 11.75 -5.72 -1.38
CA SER A 238 12.02 -4.97 -2.59
C SER A 238 12.56 -3.61 -2.22
N ILE A 239 13.71 -3.26 -2.80
CA ILE A 239 14.31 -1.94 -2.67
C ILE A 239 14.29 -1.25 -4.03
N THR A 240 14.15 0.07 -4.01
CA THR A 240 14.23 0.93 -5.20
C THR A 240 15.37 1.90 -5.01
N ILE A 241 16.12 2.11 -6.08
CA ILE A 241 17.32 2.95 -6.12
C ILE A 241 17.17 3.86 -7.34
N LEU A 242 17.53 5.13 -7.20
CA LEU A 242 17.78 6.00 -8.33
C LEU A 242 19.20 5.74 -8.84
N ALA A 243 19.33 5.16 -10.03
CA ALA A 243 20.62 4.81 -10.61
C ALA A 243 20.81 5.50 -11.96
N ASP A 244 22.05 5.84 -12.32
CA ASP A 244 22.35 6.38 -13.64
C ASP A 244 22.14 5.30 -14.70
N LYS A 245 21.15 5.49 -15.58
CA LYS A 245 20.76 4.53 -16.62
C LYS A 245 21.86 4.24 -17.66
N THR A 246 22.86 5.11 -17.77
CA THR A 246 24.00 4.93 -18.67
C THR A 246 25.05 3.98 -18.08
N GLN A 247 25.14 3.93 -16.75
CA GLN A 247 26.08 3.09 -16.01
C GLN A 247 25.44 1.77 -15.57
N TYR A 248 24.17 1.79 -15.19
CA TYR A 248 23.47 0.66 -14.59
C TYR A 248 22.20 0.31 -15.37
N ARG A 249 22.13 -0.94 -15.84
CA ARG A 249 20.90 -1.57 -16.33
C ARG A 249 20.18 -2.27 -15.17
N SER A 250 18.87 -2.48 -15.28
CA SER A 250 18.06 -3.15 -14.24
C SER A 250 18.69 -4.46 -13.74
N ASP A 251 19.14 -5.31 -14.66
CA ASP A 251 19.75 -6.61 -14.30
C ASP A 251 21.06 -6.46 -13.53
N SER A 252 21.86 -5.44 -13.86
CA SER A 252 23.11 -5.16 -13.15
C SER A 252 22.89 -4.67 -11.72
N VAL A 253 21.83 -3.88 -11.50
CA VAL A 253 21.43 -3.43 -10.17
C VAL A 253 20.97 -4.62 -9.34
N GLN A 254 20.09 -5.48 -9.89
CA GLN A 254 19.63 -6.69 -9.21
C GLN A 254 20.80 -7.61 -8.81
N ALA A 255 21.78 -7.80 -9.68
CA ALA A 255 22.95 -8.62 -9.40
C ALA A 255 23.88 -8.02 -8.33
N GLU A 256 24.09 -6.70 -8.33
CA GLU A 256 24.85 -6.02 -7.27
C GLU A 256 24.10 -6.08 -5.93
N VAL A 257 22.80 -5.83 -5.92
CA VAL A 257 21.98 -5.92 -4.70
C VAL A 257 22.01 -7.33 -4.11
N ASN A 258 21.96 -8.38 -4.94
CA ASN A 258 22.12 -9.76 -4.46
C ASN A 258 23.52 -10.00 -3.85
N ARG A 259 24.60 -9.48 -4.48
CA ARG A 259 25.96 -9.56 -3.92
C ARG A 259 26.12 -8.77 -2.61
N VAL A 260 25.38 -7.68 -2.44
CA VAL A 260 25.31 -6.97 -1.16
C VAL A 260 24.58 -7.82 -0.13
N ALA A 261 23.43 -8.37 -0.50
CA ALA A 261 22.62 -9.23 0.37
C ALA A 261 23.41 -10.44 0.90
N GLU A 262 24.14 -11.15 0.04
CA GLU A 262 25.01 -12.28 0.41
C GLU A 262 26.09 -11.94 1.45
N ARG A 263 26.42 -10.66 1.63
CA ARG A 263 27.43 -10.20 2.60
C ARG A 263 26.85 -9.77 3.95
N VAL A 264 25.57 -9.40 3.98
CA VAL A 264 24.96 -8.72 5.14
C VAL A 264 23.77 -9.46 5.75
N LEU A 265 23.23 -10.46 5.04
CA LEU A 265 22.19 -11.37 5.51
C LEU A 265 22.81 -12.72 5.85
#